data_AF-A0A8D0ET43-F1
#
_entry.id   AF-A0A8D0ET43-F1
#
_cell.length_a   1.000
_cell.length_b   1.000
_cell.length_c   1.000
_cell.angle_alpha   90.00
_cell.angle_beta   90.00
_cell.angle_gamma   90.00
#
_symmetry.space_group_name_H-M   'P 1'
#
loop_
_entity.id
_entity.type
_entity.pdbx_description
1 polymer ?
#
loop_
_entity_poly.entity_id
_entity_poly.type
_entity_poly.pdbx_seq_one_letter_code
_entity_poly.pdbx_strand_id
1 'polypeptide(L)'
;MEAKVHATGFIHATFYTPQGRRYGSRVHSHVLGNLHTHLVHYKVDLDIAGTGNSFETMDVRFENISNPWSPGARVVQPWLHRQPRRSERQAAFPFGKALPRYLLFYNPHRRNRWGHARSYRIQHSSHAGRVLPRGWQEEKGISWGRYHLAVTRHHENEPSSSSIYAQNDPWEPLVSFEGFLRDNETIEDQVTWVG
;
A
#
# COMPACT_ATOMS: atom_id res chain seq x y z
N MET A 1 -4.18 12.23 12.05
CA MET A 1 -2.77 12.35 11.63
C MET A 1 -2.73 12.22 10.12
N GLU A 2 -1.81 12.93 9.48
CA GLU A 2 -1.60 12.90 8.04
C GLU A 2 -0.09 12.90 7.77
N ALA A 3 0.36 12.04 6.85
CA ALA A 3 1.73 12.03 6.35
C ALA A 3 1.71 12.44 4.87
N LYS A 4 2.54 13.41 4.49
CA LYS A 4 2.59 14.00 3.15
C LYS A 4 4.02 14.26 2.72
N VAL A 5 4.26 14.16 1.42
CA VAL A 5 5.50 14.58 0.76
C VAL A 5 5.16 15.55 -0.36
N HIS A 6 5.91 16.64 -0.42
CA HIS A 6 5.86 17.62 -1.49
C HIS A 6 7.26 17.72 -2.11
N ALA A 7 7.38 17.43 -3.40
CA ALA A 7 8.63 17.57 -4.13
C ALA A 7 8.77 19.00 -4.68
N THR A 8 9.94 19.60 -4.54
CA THR A 8 10.30 20.91 -5.09
C THR A 8 11.81 20.94 -5.40
N GLY A 9 12.30 22.02 -6.00
CA GLY A 9 13.70 22.18 -6.40
C GLY A 9 13.95 21.89 -7.88
N PHE A 10 15.19 21.56 -8.22
CA PHE A 10 15.61 21.33 -9.59
C PHE A 10 15.37 19.88 -10.03
N ILE A 11 14.99 19.70 -11.30
CA ILE A 11 14.84 18.38 -11.91
C ILE A 11 16.20 17.78 -12.29
N HIS A 12 16.29 16.45 -12.27
CA HIS A 12 17.39 15.75 -12.94
C HIS A 12 17.14 15.79 -14.46
N ALA A 13 18.02 16.48 -15.18
CA ALA A 13 17.93 16.68 -16.61
C ALA A 13 19.17 16.15 -17.34
N THR A 14 19.02 15.91 -18.64
CA THR A 14 20.11 15.48 -19.53
C THR A 14 20.17 16.36 -20.79
N PHE A 15 21.20 16.18 -21.62
CA PHE A 15 21.33 16.91 -22.88
C PHE A 15 20.24 16.50 -23.88
N TYR A 16 19.61 17.48 -24.53
CA TYR A 16 18.52 17.24 -25.48
C TYR A 16 19.01 16.64 -26.80
N THR A 17 18.36 15.55 -27.22
CA THR A 17 18.41 15.01 -28.58
C THR A 17 16.98 14.79 -29.10
N PRO A 18 16.74 14.77 -30.44
CA PRO A 18 15.42 14.47 -31.00
C PRO A 18 14.84 13.13 -30.50
N GLN A 19 15.67 12.09 -30.38
CA GLN A 19 15.28 10.76 -29.91
C GLN A 19 14.92 10.75 -28.42
N GLY A 20 15.52 11.64 -27.62
CA GLY A 20 15.27 11.76 -26.19
C GLY A 20 13.81 12.11 -25.84
N ARG A 21 13.03 12.67 -26.77
CA ARG A 21 11.60 12.99 -26.56
C ARG A 21 10.72 11.77 -26.24
N ARG A 22 11.20 10.55 -26.49
CA ARG A 22 10.53 9.32 -26.06
C ARG A 22 10.58 9.10 -24.54
N TYR A 23 11.54 9.72 -23.85
CA TYR A 23 11.87 9.48 -22.43
C TYR A 23 11.77 10.74 -21.56
N GLY A 24 11.16 11.80 -22.06
CA GLY A 24 11.10 13.08 -21.37
C GLY A 24 10.56 14.22 -22.24
N SER A 25 10.62 15.43 -21.70
CA SER A 25 10.17 16.65 -22.40
C SER A 25 11.33 17.61 -22.60
N ARG A 26 11.41 18.27 -23.77
CA ARG A 26 12.38 19.35 -24.00
C ARG A 26 11.93 20.57 -23.20
N VAL A 27 12.76 21.02 -22.27
CA VAL A 27 12.44 22.15 -21.37
C VAL A 27 13.30 23.39 -21.59
N HIS A 28 14.38 23.27 -22.38
CA HIS A 28 15.23 24.38 -22.80
C HIS A 28 15.98 24.04 -24.10
N SER A 29 16.77 24.97 -24.64
CA SER A 29 17.49 24.83 -25.91
C SER A 29 18.25 23.52 -26.05
N HIS A 30 18.97 23.10 -25.01
CA HIS A 30 19.78 21.88 -24.99
C HIS A 30 19.44 20.93 -23.82
N VAL A 31 18.24 21.05 -23.23
CA VAL A 31 17.87 20.35 -21.99
C VAL A 31 16.62 19.50 -22.16
N LEU A 32 16.74 18.22 -21.79
CA LEU A 32 15.66 17.26 -21.65
C LEU A 32 15.36 17.04 -20.17
N GLY A 33 14.12 17.27 -19.75
CA GLY A 33 13.61 16.85 -18.45
C GLY A 33 13.22 15.37 -18.50
N ASN A 34 13.93 14.53 -17.77
CA ASN A 34 13.78 13.08 -17.84
C ASN A 34 12.47 12.63 -17.17
N LEU A 35 11.78 11.66 -17.79
CA LEU A 35 10.69 10.94 -17.14
C LEU A 35 11.23 10.18 -15.93
N HIS A 36 10.61 10.38 -14.77
CA HIS A 36 10.90 9.66 -13.54
C HIS A 36 9.63 9.55 -12.70
N THR A 37 9.64 8.65 -11.73
CA THR A 37 8.54 8.46 -10.77
C THR A 37 9.09 8.62 -9.37
N HIS A 38 8.40 9.38 -8.53
CA HIS A 38 8.69 9.44 -7.10
C HIS A 38 7.88 8.37 -6.38
N LEU A 39 8.58 7.49 -5.68
CA LEU A 39 8.00 6.50 -4.78
C LEU A 39 8.57 6.74 -3.37
N VAL A 40 7.72 6.67 -2.35
CA VAL A 40 8.10 6.85 -0.94
C VAL A 40 7.45 5.73 -0.15
N HIS A 41 8.20 5.13 0.76
CA HIS A 41 7.72 4.01 1.57
C HIS A 41 7.72 4.37 3.06
N TYR A 42 6.59 4.14 3.73
CA TYR A 42 6.41 4.41 5.14
C TYR A 42 6.22 3.11 5.92
N LYS A 43 6.95 2.96 7.03
CA LYS A 43 6.59 2.03 8.11
C LYS A 43 5.56 2.72 9.01
N VAL A 44 4.40 2.10 9.17
CA VAL A 44 3.28 2.59 9.97
C VAL A 44 2.90 1.49 10.95
N ASP A 45 3.45 1.58 12.15
CA ASP A 45 3.31 0.60 13.23
C ASP A 45 2.19 1.07 14.18
N LEU A 46 1.01 0.46 14.08
CA LEU A 46 -0.21 0.93 14.75
C LEU A 46 -0.58 0.03 15.93
N ASP A 47 -0.44 0.56 17.14
CA ASP A 47 -0.90 -0.10 18.37
C ASP A 47 -2.26 0.45 18.84
N ILE A 48 -3.33 0.02 18.17
CA ILE A 48 -4.67 0.51 18.45
C ILE A 48 -5.16 -0.04 19.79
N ALA A 49 -5.04 0.78 20.83
CA ALA A 49 -5.41 0.40 22.19
C ALA A 49 -4.67 -0.86 22.71
N GLY A 50 -3.42 -1.05 22.26
CA GLY A 50 -2.54 -2.19 22.53
C GLY A 50 -2.06 -2.86 21.23
N THR A 51 -1.13 -3.82 21.35
CA THR A 51 -0.45 -4.53 20.23
C THR A 51 -1.29 -5.63 19.59
N GLY A 52 -2.26 -6.20 20.32
CA GLY A 52 -3.14 -7.27 19.81
C GLY A 52 -4.15 -6.77 18.77
N ASN A 53 -3.68 -6.39 17.59
CA ASN A 53 -4.46 -5.80 16.50
C ASN A 53 -4.75 -6.81 15.39
N SER A 54 -5.80 -6.53 14.63
CA SER A 54 -6.28 -7.29 13.48
C SER A 54 -6.54 -6.35 12.32
N PHE A 55 -6.53 -6.91 11.11
CA PHE A 55 -6.75 -6.15 9.88
C PHE A 55 -7.94 -6.69 9.08
N GLU A 56 -8.78 -5.78 8.60
CA GLU A 56 -9.87 -6.10 7.69
C GLU A 56 -10.01 -5.04 6.60
N THR A 57 -10.59 -5.46 5.49
CA THR A 57 -11.03 -4.57 4.44
C THR A 57 -12.55 -4.47 4.46
N MET A 58 -13.08 -3.28 4.23
CA MET A 58 -14.52 -3.07 4.12
C MET A 58 -14.85 -2.37 2.80
N ASP A 59 -15.94 -2.78 2.17
CA ASP A 59 -16.48 -2.14 0.98
C ASP A 59 -18.01 -2.15 0.99
N VAL A 60 -18.61 -1.37 0.10
CA VAL A 60 -20.05 -1.38 -0.16
C VAL A 60 -20.33 -2.39 -1.27
N ARG A 61 -21.22 -3.33 -1.00
CA ARG A 61 -21.79 -4.22 -2.01
C ARG A 61 -23.29 -4.01 -2.11
N PHE A 62 -23.89 -4.50 -3.18
CA PHE A 62 -25.34 -4.47 -3.34
C PHE A 62 -25.91 -5.86 -3.16
N GLU A 63 -27.04 -5.94 -2.48
CA GLU A 63 -27.85 -7.14 -2.37
C GLU A 63 -29.25 -6.87 -2.91
N ASN A 64 -29.88 -7.92 -3.42
CA ASN A 64 -31.24 -7.86 -3.93
C ASN A 64 -32.15 -8.71 -3.04
N ILE A 65 -32.91 -8.07 -2.16
CA ILE A 65 -33.76 -8.73 -1.16
C ILE A 65 -35.25 -8.58 -1.49
N SER A 66 -36.07 -9.45 -0.95
CA SER A 66 -37.52 -9.25 -0.93
C SER A 66 -37.86 -8.05 -0.05
N ASN A 67 -38.79 -7.18 -0.48
CA ASN A 67 -39.21 -6.04 0.32
C ASN A 67 -40.01 -6.52 1.55
N PRO A 68 -39.54 -6.28 2.78
CA PRO A 68 -40.19 -6.80 3.98
C PRO A 68 -41.55 -6.15 4.27
N TRP A 69 -41.87 -5.02 3.62
CA TRP A 69 -43.12 -4.29 3.81
C TRP A 69 -44.04 -4.29 2.59
N SER A 70 -43.64 -4.94 1.48
CA SER A 70 -44.44 -5.04 0.26
C SER A 70 -44.28 -6.41 -0.40
N PRO A 71 -45.19 -7.37 -0.14
CA PRO A 71 -45.15 -8.70 -0.73
C PRO A 71 -45.03 -8.65 -2.26
N GLY A 72 -44.15 -9.48 -2.82
CA GLY A 72 -43.89 -9.54 -4.27
C GLY A 72 -42.93 -8.48 -4.82
N ALA A 73 -42.66 -7.41 -4.08
CA ALA A 73 -41.67 -6.40 -4.48
C ALA A 73 -40.25 -6.76 -4.04
N ARG A 74 -39.25 -6.21 -4.72
CA ARG A 74 -37.81 -6.37 -4.41
C ARG A 74 -37.14 -5.02 -4.16
N VAL A 75 -36.10 -5.02 -3.34
CA VAL A 75 -35.24 -3.86 -3.08
C VAL A 75 -33.80 -4.25 -3.35
N VAL A 76 -33.12 -3.43 -4.16
CA VAL A 76 -31.66 -3.48 -4.31
C VAL A 76 -31.08 -2.42 -3.40
N GLN A 77 -30.30 -2.83 -2.40
CA GLN A 77 -29.75 -1.91 -1.40
C GLN A 77 -28.26 -2.15 -1.16
N PRO A 78 -27.51 -1.11 -0.74
CA PRO A 78 -26.14 -1.27 -0.32
C PRO A 78 -26.07 -1.97 1.06
N TRP A 79 -25.05 -2.79 1.25
CA TRP A 79 -24.66 -3.34 2.54
C TRP A 79 -23.14 -3.26 2.73
N LEU A 80 -22.71 -3.22 3.99
CA LEU A 80 -21.30 -3.17 4.35
C LEU A 80 -20.71 -4.58 4.37
N HIS A 81 -19.89 -4.87 3.37
CA HIS A 81 -19.18 -6.12 3.28
C HIS A 81 -17.81 -6.01 3.93
N ARG A 82 -17.63 -6.75 5.03
CA ARG A 82 -16.39 -6.81 5.82
C ARG A 82 -15.65 -8.09 5.50
N GLN A 83 -14.34 -7.98 5.27
CA GLN A 83 -13.46 -9.11 4.96
C GLN A 83 -12.21 -9.05 5.85
N PRO A 84 -12.16 -9.86 6.92
CA PRO A 84 -10.94 -10.05 7.69
C PRO A 84 -9.82 -10.59 6.80
N ARG A 85 -8.61 -10.06 6.97
CA ARG A 85 -7.39 -10.56 6.29
C ARG A 85 -6.56 -11.25 7.35
N ARG A 86 -6.38 -12.56 7.21
CA ARG A 86 -5.80 -13.40 8.26
C ARG A 86 -4.33 -13.70 8.05
N SER A 87 -3.83 -13.56 6.83
CA SER A 87 -2.42 -13.78 6.49
C SER A 87 -1.85 -12.65 5.65
N GLU A 88 -0.55 -12.46 5.71
CA GLU A 88 0.16 -11.35 5.07
C GLU A 88 -0.12 -11.26 3.56
N ARG A 89 -0.15 -12.39 2.85
CA ARG A 89 -0.49 -12.40 1.41
C ARG A 89 -1.92 -11.94 1.13
N GLN A 90 -2.85 -12.12 2.07
CA GLN A 90 -4.21 -11.58 1.92
C GLN A 90 -4.27 -10.07 2.18
N ALA A 91 -3.29 -9.53 2.90
CA ALA A 91 -3.16 -8.11 3.24
C ALA A 91 -2.08 -7.36 2.43
N ALA A 92 -1.50 -8.00 1.42
CA ALA A 92 -0.62 -7.38 0.45
C ALA A 92 -1.42 -6.97 -0.80
N PHE A 93 -1.50 -5.67 -1.07
CA PHE A 93 -2.29 -5.09 -2.16
C PHE A 93 -1.37 -4.57 -3.27
N PRO A 94 -1.11 -5.38 -4.33
CA PRO A 94 -0.20 -5.00 -5.39
C PRO A 94 -0.79 -3.90 -6.29
N PHE A 95 0.09 -3.11 -6.89
CA PHE A 95 -0.30 -2.22 -7.99
C PHE A 95 -0.98 -3.00 -9.13
N GLY A 96 -1.95 -2.37 -9.78
CA GLY A 96 -2.74 -2.98 -10.87
C GLY A 96 -3.95 -3.79 -10.40
N LYS A 97 -4.17 -3.92 -9.09
CA LYS A 97 -5.43 -4.38 -8.51
C LYS A 97 -6.12 -3.23 -7.79
N ALA A 98 -7.45 -3.21 -7.81
CA ALA A 98 -8.22 -2.21 -7.07
C ALA A 98 -7.95 -2.35 -5.56
N LEU A 99 -7.57 -1.24 -4.93
CA LEU A 99 -7.41 -1.16 -3.49
C LEU A 99 -8.81 -1.06 -2.83
N PRO A 100 -9.11 -1.85 -1.78
CA PRO A 100 -10.37 -1.73 -1.06
C PRO A 100 -10.57 -0.33 -0.48
N ARG A 101 -11.81 0.16 -0.49
CA ARG A 101 -12.12 1.54 -0.06
C ARG A 101 -11.78 1.81 1.41
N TYR A 102 -11.99 0.83 2.28
CA TYR A 102 -11.70 0.95 3.71
C TYR A 102 -10.69 -0.11 4.14
N LEU A 103 -9.52 0.35 4.57
CA LEU A 103 -8.45 -0.44 5.17
C LEU A 103 -8.48 -0.18 6.67
N LEU A 104 -8.99 -1.13 7.44
CA LEU A 104 -9.29 -0.95 8.87
C LEU A 104 -8.39 -1.83 9.72
N PHE A 105 -7.67 -1.18 10.62
CA PHE A 105 -6.89 -1.79 11.67
C PHE A 105 -7.70 -1.66 12.95
N TYR A 106 -7.84 -2.74 13.71
CA TYR A 106 -8.72 -2.75 14.86
C TYR A 106 -8.23 -3.68 15.97
N ASN A 107 -8.66 -3.39 17.19
CA ASN A 107 -8.38 -4.26 18.33
C ASN A 107 -9.63 -5.08 18.71
N PRO A 108 -9.62 -6.41 18.55
CA PRO A 108 -10.78 -7.26 18.81
C PRO A 108 -11.18 -7.29 20.30
N HIS A 109 -10.27 -6.96 21.21
CA HIS A 109 -10.49 -6.99 22.66
C HIS A 109 -10.92 -5.63 23.24
N ARG A 110 -10.94 -4.58 22.42
CA ARG A 110 -11.25 -3.21 22.85
C ARG A 110 -12.42 -2.66 22.06
N ARG A 111 -13.58 -2.55 22.70
CA ARG A 111 -14.81 -2.02 22.09
C ARG A 111 -15.09 -0.58 22.51
N ASN A 112 -15.78 0.17 21.66
CA ASN A 112 -16.36 1.45 22.03
C ASN A 112 -17.67 1.25 22.82
N ARG A 113 -18.29 2.34 23.30
CA ARG A 113 -19.53 2.30 24.09
C ARG A 113 -20.75 1.67 23.37
N TRP A 114 -20.64 1.46 22.06
CA TRP A 114 -21.68 0.88 21.21
C TRP A 114 -21.36 -0.55 20.78
N GLY A 115 -20.31 -1.16 21.33
CA GLY A 115 -19.94 -2.54 21.03
C GLY A 115 -19.14 -2.75 19.74
N HIS A 116 -18.75 -1.70 19.00
CA HIS A 116 -17.86 -1.86 17.84
C HIS A 116 -16.40 -1.92 18.27
N ALA A 117 -15.59 -2.73 17.60
CA ALA A 117 -14.14 -2.74 17.82
C ALA A 117 -13.57 -1.34 17.56
N ARG A 118 -12.63 -0.90 18.41
CA ARG A 118 -11.93 0.37 18.21
C ARG A 118 -10.96 0.21 17.05
N SER A 119 -10.98 1.15 16.13
CA SER A 119 -10.27 1.04 14.86
C SER A 119 -9.67 2.36 14.41
N TYR A 120 -8.61 2.27 13.62
CA TYR A 120 -8.14 3.35 12.75
C TYR A 120 -8.25 2.89 11.30
N ARG A 121 -8.49 3.86 10.42
CA ARG A 121 -8.51 3.64 8.97
C ARG A 121 -7.25 4.25 8.38
N ILE A 122 -6.58 3.52 7.50
CA ILE A 122 -5.62 4.11 6.57
C ILE A 122 -6.36 4.49 5.29
N GLN A 123 -6.27 5.76 4.92
CA GLN A 123 -6.73 6.26 3.63
C GLN A 123 -5.51 6.57 2.78
N HIS A 124 -5.27 5.73 1.77
CA HIS A 124 -4.17 5.91 0.83
C HIS A 124 -4.56 6.91 -0.26
N SER A 125 -3.67 7.87 -0.54
CA SER A 125 -3.87 8.89 -1.58
C SER A 125 -2.56 9.06 -2.35
N SER A 126 -2.40 8.30 -3.43
CA SER A 126 -1.21 8.32 -4.27
C SER A 126 -1.57 8.09 -5.73
N HIS A 127 -0.70 8.59 -6.63
CA HIS A 127 -0.75 8.30 -8.07
C HIS A 127 0.34 7.29 -8.47
N ALA A 128 1.00 6.66 -7.49
CA ALA A 128 2.03 5.67 -7.72
C ALA A 128 1.51 4.48 -8.53
N GLY A 129 2.42 3.87 -9.28
CA GLY A 129 2.17 2.68 -10.07
C GLY A 129 3.45 1.88 -10.22
N ARG A 130 3.37 0.74 -10.90
CA ARG A 130 4.54 -0.12 -11.15
C ARG A 130 5.56 0.61 -12.02
N VAL A 131 6.77 0.79 -11.50
CA VAL A 131 7.87 1.48 -12.21
C VAL A 131 8.80 0.50 -12.93
N LEU A 132 9.15 -0.62 -12.29
CA LEU A 132 10.02 -1.65 -12.88
C LEU A 132 9.27 -3.00 -13.03
N PRO A 133 9.64 -3.83 -14.01
CA PRO A 133 9.13 -5.20 -14.10
C PRO A 133 9.54 -6.02 -12.87
N ARG A 134 8.62 -6.86 -12.37
CA ARG A 134 8.86 -7.68 -11.18
C ARG A 134 10.06 -8.61 -11.38
N GLY A 135 11.03 -8.55 -10.46
CA GLY A 135 12.22 -9.40 -10.44
C GLY A 135 13.31 -8.98 -11.43
N TRP A 136 13.11 -7.88 -12.17
CA TRP A 136 14.09 -7.39 -13.12
C TRP A 136 15.20 -6.60 -12.42
N GLN A 137 16.41 -7.14 -12.43
CA GLN A 137 17.65 -6.44 -12.06
C GLN A 137 17.52 -5.64 -10.75
N GLU A 138 17.48 -4.31 -10.83
CA GLU A 138 17.46 -3.37 -9.71
C GLU A 138 16.14 -3.37 -8.94
N GLU A 139 15.05 -3.90 -9.52
CA GLU A 139 13.73 -3.91 -8.88
C GLU A 139 13.73 -4.65 -7.55
N LYS A 140 14.64 -5.61 -7.37
CA LYS A 140 14.81 -6.35 -6.11
C LYS A 140 15.10 -5.39 -4.94
N GLY A 141 15.91 -4.35 -5.15
CA GLY A 141 16.26 -3.34 -4.15
C GLY A 141 15.10 -2.44 -3.73
N ILE A 142 14.00 -2.43 -4.48
CA ILE A 142 12.79 -1.66 -4.19
C ILE A 142 11.53 -2.52 -4.26
N SER A 143 11.61 -3.80 -3.85
CA SER A 143 10.49 -4.74 -3.96
C SER A 143 9.23 -4.34 -3.19
N TRP A 144 9.32 -3.41 -2.24
CA TRP A 144 8.17 -2.74 -1.63
C TRP A 144 7.33 -1.94 -2.63
N GLY A 145 7.94 -1.41 -3.70
CA GLY A 145 7.28 -0.69 -4.80
C GLY A 145 6.37 -1.55 -5.68
N ARG A 146 6.09 -2.79 -5.27
CA ARG A 146 5.06 -3.65 -5.86
C ARG A 146 3.68 -3.38 -5.29
N TYR A 147 3.59 -2.78 -4.10
CA TYR A 147 2.37 -2.73 -3.30
C TYR A 147 1.93 -1.28 -3.02
N HIS A 148 0.62 -1.03 -3.07
CA HIS A 148 0.04 0.17 -2.47
C HIS A 148 0.21 0.14 -0.94
N LEU A 149 -0.08 -1.04 -0.39
CA LEU A 149 -0.02 -1.32 1.03
C LEU A 149 0.24 -2.81 1.23
N ALA A 150 1.05 -3.16 2.23
CA ALA A 150 1.18 -4.51 2.73
C ALA A 150 1.16 -4.49 4.26
N VAL A 151 0.60 -5.54 4.86
CA VAL A 151 0.60 -5.72 6.32
C VAL A 151 1.37 -6.99 6.63
N THR A 152 2.39 -6.86 7.48
CA THR A 152 3.23 -7.97 7.95
C THR A 152 3.03 -8.15 9.44
N ARG A 153 3.43 -9.30 9.96
CA ARG A 153 3.69 -9.45 11.38
C ARG A 153 4.87 -8.57 11.79
N HIS A 154 4.86 -8.04 13.00
CA HIS A 154 5.99 -7.32 13.57
C HIS A 154 7.12 -8.28 13.92
N HIS A 155 8.33 -8.00 13.42
CA HIS A 155 9.56 -8.64 13.87
C HIS A 155 10.67 -7.62 14.12
N GLU A 156 11.47 -7.87 15.17
CA GLU A 156 12.65 -7.06 15.50
C GLU A 156 13.74 -7.13 14.41
N ASN A 157 13.82 -8.24 13.66
CA ASN A 157 14.77 -8.41 12.57
C ASN A 157 14.28 -7.82 11.22
N GLU A 158 13.09 -7.21 11.19
CA GLU A 158 12.54 -6.48 10.03
C GLU A 158 12.35 -4.98 10.34
N PRO A 159 13.39 -4.26 10.81
CA PRO A 159 13.25 -2.89 11.29
C PRO A 159 12.93 -1.89 10.17
N SER A 160 13.40 -2.17 8.94
CA SER A 160 13.27 -1.29 7.77
C SER A 160 12.96 -2.08 6.50
N SER A 161 12.29 -1.46 5.53
CA SER A 161 11.96 -2.06 4.22
C SER A 161 13.07 -1.90 3.17
N SER A 162 14.18 -1.25 3.53
CA SER A 162 15.33 -0.96 2.67
C SER A 162 16.57 -0.73 3.54
N SER A 163 17.71 -0.39 2.93
CA SER A 163 18.95 -0.06 3.62
C SER A 163 19.73 1.03 2.86
N ILE A 164 20.70 1.66 3.53
CA ILE A 164 21.60 2.63 2.92
C ILE A 164 22.45 2.03 1.77
N TYR A 165 22.60 0.70 1.74
CA TYR A 165 23.41 -0.01 0.76
C TYR A 165 22.66 -0.34 -0.54
N ALA A 166 21.32 -0.34 -0.50
CA ALA A 166 20.49 -0.72 -1.64
C ALA A 166 20.69 0.19 -2.87
N GLN A 167 21.18 1.42 -2.68
CA GLN A 167 21.49 2.35 -3.77
C GLN A 167 22.68 1.90 -4.61
N ASN A 168 23.68 1.27 -3.98
CA ASN A 168 24.93 0.88 -4.64
C ASN A 168 24.93 -0.59 -5.09
N ASP A 169 24.12 -1.43 -4.44
CA ASP A 169 23.87 -2.81 -4.86
C ASP A 169 22.37 -3.18 -4.79
N PRO A 170 21.56 -2.68 -5.74
CA PRO A 170 20.14 -3.03 -5.82
C PRO A 170 19.88 -4.45 -6.37
N TRP A 171 20.89 -5.11 -6.93
CA TRP A 171 20.76 -6.44 -7.56
C TRP A 171 20.81 -7.56 -6.51
N GLU A 172 21.60 -7.36 -5.45
CA GLU A 172 21.69 -8.22 -4.26
C GLU A 172 21.48 -7.41 -2.98
N PRO A 173 20.27 -6.84 -2.77
CA PRO A 173 20.05 -5.91 -1.67
C PRO A 173 20.09 -6.63 -0.32
N LEU A 174 20.76 -6.00 0.67
CA LEU A 174 20.80 -6.48 2.06
C LEU A 174 19.40 -6.70 2.65
N VAL A 175 18.44 -5.84 2.27
CA VAL A 175 17.04 -5.91 2.69
C VAL A 175 16.16 -5.98 1.45
N SER A 176 15.37 -7.05 1.34
CA SER A 176 14.36 -7.21 0.30
C SER A 176 12.99 -7.35 0.95
N PHE A 177 12.13 -6.34 0.80
CA PHE A 177 10.81 -6.29 1.41
C PHE A 177 9.92 -7.48 1.03
N GLU A 178 10.04 -8.01 -0.19
CA GLU A 178 9.34 -9.24 -0.59
C GLU A 178 9.63 -10.43 0.35
N GLY A 179 10.79 -10.43 1.02
CA GLY A 179 11.15 -11.43 2.03
C GLY A 179 10.16 -11.50 3.17
N PHE A 180 9.60 -10.36 3.60
CA PHE A 180 8.69 -10.23 4.75
C PHE A 180 7.30 -10.84 4.50
N LEU A 181 7.01 -11.24 3.25
CA LEU A 181 5.71 -11.80 2.84
C LEU A 181 5.81 -13.27 2.44
N ARG A 182 7.02 -13.84 2.50
CA ARG A 182 7.34 -15.14 1.88
C ARG A 182 6.75 -16.29 2.68
N ASP A 183 6.91 -16.25 3.99
CA ASP A 183 6.39 -17.20 4.97
C ASP A 183 4.88 -17.06 5.20
N ASN A 184 4.29 -15.90 4.88
CA ASN A 184 2.84 -15.67 4.87
C ASN A 184 2.23 -15.97 6.25
N GLU A 185 2.79 -15.31 7.25
CA GLU A 185 2.37 -15.48 8.63
C GLU A 185 0.93 -15.03 8.86
N THR A 186 0.39 -15.43 10.01
CA THR A 186 -0.86 -14.88 10.52
C THR A 186 -0.64 -13.45 10.99
N ILE A 187 -1.55 -12.55 10.61
CA ILE A 187 -1.40 -11.13 10.93
C ILE A 187 -1.90 -10.87 12.37
N GLU A 188 -0.99 -10.94 13.32
CA GLU A 188 -1.13 -10.56 14.73
C GLU A 188 0.04 -9.64 15.07
N ASP A 189 -0.16 -8.60 15.89
CA ASP A 189 0.88 -7.60 16.21
C ASP A 189 1.55 -7.02 14.95
N GLN A 190 0.88 -6.07 14.31
CA GLN A 190 0.99 -5.86 12.86
C GLN A 190 1.74 -4.59 12.51
N VAL A 191 2.65 -4.69 11.54
CA VAL A 191 3.26 -3.52 10.89
C VAL A 191 2.59 -3.28 9.54
N THR A 192 2.21 -2.04 9.28
CA THR A 192 1.72 -1.64 7.96
C THR A 192 2.79 -0.90 7.17
N TRP A 193 2.95 -1.29 5.93
CA TRP A 193 3.90 -0.72 4.98
C TRP A 193 3.12 -0.04 3.86
N VAL A 194 3.34 1.26 3.65
CA VAL A 194 2.57 2.09 2.72
C VAL A 194 3.48 2.69 1.65
N GLY A 195 3.20 2.44 0.37
CA GLY A 195 3.98 2.89 -0.79
C GLY A 195 3.31 3.95 -1.67
#